data_AF-A0A2N7VLT2-F1
#
_entry.id   AF-A0A2N7VLT2-F1
#
_cell.length_a   1.000
_cell.length_b   1.000
_cell.length_c   1.000
_cell.angle_alpha   90.00
_cell.angle_beta   90.00
_cell.angle_gamma   90.00
#
_symmetry.space_group_name_H-M   'P 1'
#
loop_
_entity.id
_entity.type
_entity.pdbx_description
1 polymer ?
#
loop_
_entity_poly.entity_id
_entity_poly.type
_entity_poly.pdbx_seq_one_letter_code
_entity_poly.pdbx_strand_id
1 'polypeptide(L)'
;MVSQMDPIRFPGSLGSSTIYTVVPGVTVRIFMVDPSLPLYNVVYGSLKFFADRDQAQQQIEALVRDGAQMPAPNWTWKLDAGFDKSVDGHAKKGWTVQYDG
;
A
#
# COMPACT_ATOMS: atom_id res chain seq x y z
N MET A 1 24.51 8.70 15.63
CA MET A 1 23.53 7.95 16.43
C MET A 1 22.47 7.46 15.46
N VAL A 2 22.39 6.17 15.20
CA VAL A 2 21.28 5.62 14.40
C VAL A 2 20.10 5.56 15.34
N SER A 3 19.17 6.51 15.24
CA SER A 3 17.92 6.42 15.98
C SER A 3 17.27 5.09 15.64
N GLN A 4 16.98 4.29 16.66
CA GLN A 4 16.20 3.07 16.53
C GLN A 4 14.90 3.46 15.82
N MET A 5 14.75 3.08 14.55
CA MET A 5 13.53 3.37 13.81
C MET A 5 12.42 2.52 14.38
N ASP A 6 11.31 3.16 14.75
CA ASP A 6 10.14 2.44 15.21
C ASP A 6 9.71 1.43 14.13
N PRO A 7 9.19 0.25 14.53
CA PRO A 7 8.67 -0.72 13.59
C PRO A 7 7.47 -0.14 12.83
N ILE A 8 7.39 -0.39 11.52
CA ILE A 8 6.24 0.00 10.70
C ILE A 8 5.01 -0.75 11.22
N ARG A 9 3.98 -0.01 11.61
CA ARG A 9 2.71 -0.56 12.09
C ARG A 9 1.65 -0.42 11.01
N PHE A 10 0.95 -1.52 10.76
CA PHE A 10 -0.15 -1.56 9.81
C PHE A 10 -1.49 -1.53 10.55
N PRO A 11 -2.47 -0.73 10.06
CA PRO A 11 -3.83 -0.76 10.59
C PRO A 11 -4.43 -2.16 10.44
N GLY A 12 -5.16 -2.64 11.45
CA GLY A 12 -5.75 -3.98 11.48
C GLY A 12 -7.23 -4.05 11.11
N SER A 13 -7.89 -2.91 10.89
CA SER A 13 -9.33 -2.84 10.59
C SER A 13 -9.64 -1.86 9.46
N LEU A 14 -10.69 -2.17 8.69
CA LEU A 14 -11.17 -1.33 7.60
C LEU A 14 -11.44 0.11 8.07
N GLY A 15 -10.96 1.10 7.32
CA GLY A 15 -11.15 2.52 7.63
C GLY A 15 -10.23 3.06 8.72
N SER A 16 -9.44 2.21 9.39
CA SER A 16 -8.39 2.66 10.31
C SER A 16 -7.13 3.08 9.55
N SER A 17 -6.34 3.94 10.19
CA SER A 17 -5.10 4.47 9.62
C SER A 17 -3.96 4.48 10.63
N THR A 18 -2.73 4.33 10.14
CA THR A 18 -1.51 4.55 10.91
C THR A 18 -0.64 5.59 10.22
N ILE A 19 0.10 6.38 11.01
CA ILE A 19 1.09 7.33 10.51
C ILE A 19 2.47 6.80 10.90
N TYR A 20 3.32 6.62 9.91
CA TYR A 20 4.73 6.28 10.09
C TYR A 20 5.59 7.51 9.80
N THR A 21 6.38 7.95 10.77
CA THR A 21 7.28 9.09 10.63
C THR A 21 8.69 8.58 10.36
N VAL A 22 9.20 8.81 9.15
CA VAL A 22 10.55 8.38 8.75
C VAL A 22 11.60 9.27 9.41
N VAL A 23 11.43 10.59 9.28
CA VAL A 23 12.18 11.65 9.96
C VAL A 23 11.23 12.84 10.20
N PRO A 24 11.55 13.81 11.07
CA PRO A 24 10.69 14.98 11.27
C PRO A 24 10.32 15.65 9.94
N GLY A 25 9.01 15.79 9.68
CA GLY A 25 8.48 16.36 8.44
C GLY A 25 8.24 15.37 7.30
N VAL A 26 8.72 14.12 7.40
CA VAL A 26 8.56 13.07 6.39
C VAL A 26 7.68 11.97 6.97
N THR A 27 6.41 11.94 6.55
CA THR A 27 5.41 11.00 7.07
C THR A 27 4.76 10.20 5.95
N VAL A 28 4.49 8.93 6.23
CA VAL A 28 3.73 8.01 5.39
C VAL A 28 2.43 7.68 6.13
N ARG A 29 1.29 7.83 5.46
CA ARG A 29 -0.02 7.44 6.01
C ARG A 29 -0.46 6.14 5.36
N ILE A 30 -0.87 5.18 6.17
CA ILE A 30 -1.27 3.85 5.74
C ILE A 30 -2.72 3.66 6.16
N PHE A 31 -3.62 3.42 5.20
CA PHE A 31 -5.04 3.17 5.45
C PHE A 31 -5.39 1.75 5.03
N MET A 32 -6.09 0.99 5.86
CA MET A 32 -6.59 -0.33 5.46
C MET A 32 -7.79 -0.18 4.52
N VAL A 33 -7.70 -0.85 3.37
CA VAL A 33 -8.71 -0.84 2.29
C VAL A 33 -9.49 -2.13 2.26
N ASP A 34 -8.82 -3.26 2.47
CA ASP A 34 -9.45 -4.57 2.52
C ASP A 34 -8.69 -5.42 3.56
N PRO A 35 -9.37 -6.01 4.56
CA PRO A 35 -8.73 -6.90 5.52
C PRO A 35 -8.65 -8.36 5.04
N SER A 36 -9.46 -8.76 4.06
CA SER A 36 -9.50 -10.15 3.55
C SER A 36 -8.30 -10.47 2.65
N LEU A 37 -7.87 -9.46 1.91
CA LEU A 37 -6.58 -9.34 1.27
C LEU A 37 -5.97 -8.10 1.92
N PRO A 38 -4.99 -8.21 2.85
CA PRO A 38 -4.51 -7.09 3.66
C PRO A 38 -3.88 -6.01 2.78
N LEU A 39 -4.75 -5.19 2.20
CA LEU A 39 -4.48 -4.22 1.16
C LEU A 39 -4.63 -2.85 1.80
N TYR A 40 -3.65 -2.01 1.52
CA TYR A 40 -3.51 -0.70 2.10
C TYR A 40 -3.47 0.36 1.02
N ASN A 41 -4.04 1.52 1.29
CA ASN A 41 -3.73 2.74 0.57
C ASN A 41 -2.58 3.44 1.29
N VAL A 42 -1.45 3.57 0.62
CA VAL A 42 -0.24 4.22 1.14
C VAL A 42 -0.16 5.62 0.54
N VAL A 43 0.00 6.62 1.40
CA VAL A 43 0.04 8.04 1.01
C VAL A 43 1.34 8.67 1.53
N TYR A 44 2.14 9.20 0.61
CA TYR A 44 3.38 9.91 0.90
C TYR A 44 3.45 11.17 0.00
N GLY A 45 3.37 12.36 0.61
CA GLY A 45 3.27 13.61 -0.16
C GLY A 45 2.09 13.59 -1.14
N SER A 46 2.38 13.72 -2.44
CA SER A 46 1.39 13.58 -3.52
C SER A 46 1.25 12.14 -4.04
N LEU A 47 2.19 11.25 -3.72
CA LEU A 47 2.18 9.86 -4.15
C LEU A 47 1.13 9.08 -3.35
N LYS A 48 0.27 8.35 -4.07
CA LYS A 48 -0.77 7.49 -3.52
C LYS A 48 -0.84 6.21 -4.31
N PHE A 49 -0.82 5.07 -3.63
CA PHE A 49 -0.90 3.77 -4.28
C PHE A 49 -1.49 2.73 -3.34
N PHE A 50 -2.04 1.69 -3.94
CA PHE A 50 -2.43 0.50 -3.21
C PHE A 50 -1.25 -0.47 -3.12
N ALA A 51 -1.13 -1.14 -1.99
CA ALA A 51 -0.09 -2.11 -1.73
C ALA A 51 -0.58 -3.15 -0.74
N ASP A 52 -0.16 -4.40 -0.90
CA ASP A 52 -0.22 -5.35 0.21
C ASP A 52 0.81 -4.97 1.30
N ARG A 53 0.86 -5.77 2.37
CA ARG A 53 1.77 -5.52 3.50
C ARG A 53 3.24 -5.49 3.07
N ASP A 54 3.67 -6.43 2.23
CA ASP A 54 5.07 -6.60 1.87
C ASP A 54 5.52 -5.49 0.91
N GLN A 55 4.68 -5.19 -0.07
CA GLN A 55 4.85 -4.07 -1.00
C GLN A 55 4.95 -2.72 -0.25
N ALA A 56 4.05 -2.47 0.69
CA ALA A 56 4.06 -1.24 1.49
C ALA A 56 5.32 -1.17 2.38
N GLN A 57 5.71 -2.29 2.98
CA GLN A 57 6.92 -2.37 3.80
C GLN A 57 8.17 -2.06 2.97
N GLN A 58 8.34 -2.69 1.80
CA GLN A 58 9.48 -2.45 0.91
C GLN A 58 9.59 -0.98 0.49
N GLN A 59 8.46 -0.33 0.18
CA GLN A 59 8.42 1.09 -0.20
C GLN A 59 8.86 2.01 0.94
N ILE A 60 8.38 1.74 2.16
CA ILE A 60 8.72 2.54 3.34
C ILE A 60 10.19 2.30 3.72
N GLU A 61 10.68 1.07 3.63
CA GLU A 61 12.10 0.73 3.85
C GLU A 61 13.03 1.40 2.83
N ALA A 62 12.62 1.46 1.55
CA ALA A 62 13.36 2.19 0.52
C ALA A 62 13.41 3.70 0.83
N LEU A 63 12.27 4.30 1.21
CA LEU A 63 12.22 5.70 1.64
C LEU A 63 13.12 5.96 2.86
N VAL A 64 13.12 5.04 3.83
CA VAL A 64 13.97 5.08 5.02
C VAL A 64 15.46 5.07 4.66
N ARG A 65 15.86 4.19 3.73
CA ARG A 65 17.27 4.04 3.32
C ARG A 65 17.77 5.21 2.49
N ASP A 66 16.97 5.64 1.53
CA ASP A 66 17.41 6.57 0.48
C ASP A 66 17.15 8.04 0.89
N GLY A 67 16.30 8.28 1.90
CA GLY A 67 16.14 9.56 2.61
C GLY A 67 15.57 10.72 1.78
N ALA A 68 15.37 10.53 0.48
CA ALA A 68 15.00 11.58 -0.45
C ALA A 68 13.53 11.46 -0.91
N GLN A 69 13.16 10.33 -1.54
CA GLN A 69 11.84 10.13 -2.13
C GLN A 69 11.47 8.65 -2.13
N MET A 70 10.16 8.36 -1.95
CA MET A 70 9.62 7.02 -2.13
C MET A 70 9.53 6.72 -3.63
N PRO A 71 10.06 5.57 -4.11
CA PRO A 71 9.96 5.24 -5.52
C PRO A 71 8.51 5.03 -5.95
N ALA A 72 8.20 5.38 -7.20
CA ALA A 72 6.92 5.02 -7.77
C ALA A 72 6.78 3.48 -7.78
N PRO A 73 5.64 2.92 -7.37
CA PRO A 73 5.42 1.48 -7.47
C PRO A 73 5.45 1.08 -8.94
N ASN A 74 6.10 -0.06 -9.24
CA ASN A 74 6.01 -0.72 -10.54
C ASN A 74 4.84 -1.71 -10.57
N TRP A 75 3.78 -1.43 -9.82
CA TRP A 75 2.57 -2.23 -9.81
C TRP A 75 1.34 -1.34 -9.68
N THR A 76 0.22 -1.89 -10.11
CA THR A 76 -1.10 -1.28 -9.94
C THR A 76 -2.08 -2.34 -9.45
N TRP A 77 -2.75 -2.04 -8.33
CA TRP A 77 -3.91 -2.83 -7.91
C TRP A 77 -5.19 -2.29 -8.56
N LYS A 78 -6.02 -3.19 -9.06
CA LYS A 78 -7.32 -2.89 -9.65
C LYS A 78 -8.37 -3.76 -8.99
N LEU A 79 -9.50 -3.17 -8.62
CA LEU A 79 -10.67 -3.92 -8.18
C LEU A 79 -11.43 -4.38 -9.44
N ASP A 80 -11.40 -5.68 -9.71
CA ASP A 80 -12.32 -6.27 -10.69
C ASP A 80 -13.68 -6.44 -10.02
N ALA A 81 -14.57 -5.48 -10.29
CA ALA A 81 -15.92 -5.49 -9.78
C ALA A 81 -16.81 -6.57 -10.44
N GLY A 82 -16.37 -7.14 -11.57
CA GLY A 82 -17.14 -8.06 -12.41
C GLY A 82 -18.47 -7.47 -12.87
N PHE A 83 -18.61 -7.13 -14.16
CA PHE A 83 -19.94 -6.85 -14.70
C PHE A 83 -20.78 -8.14 -14.65
N ASP A 84 -21.99 -8.08 -14.05
CA ASP A 84 -22.95 -9.19 -13.88
C ASP A 84 -23.49 -9.81 -15.20
N LYS A 85 -22.86 -9.56 -16.36
CA LYS A 85 -23.31 -10.02 -17.68
C LYS A 85 -22.30 -10.88 -18.47
N SER A 86 -21.32 -11.50 -17.80
CA SER A 86 -20.52 -12.54 -18.45
C SER A 86 -21.28 -13.88 -18.43
N VAL A 87 -21.73 -14.33 -19.61
CA VAL A 87 -22.53 -15.54 -19.86
C VAL A 87 -21.68 -16.83 -19.69
N ASP A 88 -20.41 -16.67 -19.32
CA ASP A 88 -19.33 -17.64 -19.35
C ASP A 88 -18.81 -18.02 -17.94
N GLY A 89 -19.47 -17.54 -16.87
CA GLY A 89 -19.33 -18.12 -15.52
C GLY A 89 -17.97 -17.94 -14.83
N HIS A 90 -17.07 -17.09 -15.37
CA HIS A 90 -15.80 -16.80 -14.72
C HIS A 90 -15.96 -15.73 -13.62
N ALA A 91 -16.09 -16.19 -12.37
CA ALA A 91 -16.21 -15.34 -11.18
C ALA A 91 -14.87 -15.22 -10.45
N LYS A 92 -14.07 -14.19 -10.78
CA LYS A 92 -13.07 -13.69 -9.83
C LYS A 92 -13.28 -12.20 -9.61
N LYS A 93 -14.42 -11.87 -8.98
CA LYS A 93 -14.62 -10.54 -8.38
C LYS A 93 -13.57 -10.38 -7.28
N GLY A 94 -12.79 -9.31 -7.31
CA GLY A 94 -11.76 -9.05 -6.31
C GLY A 94 -10.61 -8.19 -6.78
N TRP A 95 -9.70 -7.91 -5.86
CA TRP A 95 -8.48 -7.16 -6.13
C TRP A 95 -7.50 -7.99 -6.96
N THR A 96 -6.91 -7.37 -7.98
CA THR A 96 -5.87 -7.94 -8.83
C THR A 96 -4.68 -7.00 -8.87
N VAL A 97 -3.48 -7.55 -8.90
CA VAL A 97 -2.23 -6.80 -9.05
C VAL A 97 -1.65 -7.04 -10.43
N GLN A 98 -1.22 -5.96 -11.09
CA GLN A 98 -0.49 -5.99 -12.34
C GLN A 98 0.86 -5.31 -12.11
N TYR A 99 1.95 -5.93 -12.54
CA TYR A 99 3.28 -5.34 -12.50
C TYR A 99 3.62 -4.70 -13.84
N ASP A 100 4.24 -3.53 -13.80
CA ASP A 100 4.80 -2.84 -14.95
C ASP A 100 6.19 -3.46 -15.21
N GLY A 101 6.36 -4.02 -16.42
CA GLY A 101 7.59 -4.67 -16.86
C GLY A 101 8.66 -3.72 -17.40
#